data_AF-A0A3D4G3C5-F1
#
_entry.id   AF-A0A3D4G3C5-F1
#
_cell.length_a   1.000
_cell.length_b   1.000
_cell.length_c   1.000
_cell.angle_alpha   90.00
_cell.angle_beta   90.00
_cell.angle_gamma   90.00
#
_symmetry.space_group_name_H-M   'P 1'
#
loop_
_entity.id
_entity.type
_entity.pdbx_description
1 polymer ?
#
loop_
_entity_poly.entity_id
_entity_poly.type
_entity_poly.pdbx_seq_one_letter_code
_entity_poly.pdbx_strand_id
1 'polypeptide(L)' 'INVNDSVTKSKFDNIYGCRHSVVDGINRATDVMMGGKVAVVCGFGEVGKGCAQALRGQGARVIVTEIDPIC' A
#
# COMPACT_ATOMS: atom_id res chain seq x y z
N ILE A 1 -21.69 10.81 -11.92
CA ILE A 1 -21.11 11.28 -10.64
C ILE A 1 -19.84 10.47 -10.39
N ASN A 2 -18.68 11.12 -10.23
CA ASN A 2 -17.45 10.43 -9.83
C ASN A 2 -17.41 10.32 -8.30
N VAL A 3 -17.59 9.09 -7.79
CA VAL A 3 -17.60 8.81 -6.35
C VAL A 3 -16.19 8.56 -5.81
N ASN A 4 -15.24 8.12 -6.66
CA ASN A 4 -13.89 7.82 -6.23
C ASN A 4 -13.18 9.07 -5.70
N ASP A 5 -13.43 10.22 -6.31
CA ASP A 5 -12.76 11.47 -5.96
C ASP A 5 -13.39 12.17 -4.74
N SER A 6 -14.45 11.59 -4.18
CA SER A 6 -14.95 12.02 -2.87
C SER A 6 -13.85 11.78 -1.83
N VAL A 7 -13.60 12.78 -0.99
CA VAL A 7 -12.53 12.75 0.03
C VAL A 7 -12.68 11.52 0.94
N THR A 8 -13.91 11.17 1.31
CA THR A 8 -14.22 10.01 2.14
C THR A 8 -14.06 8.68 1.42
N LYS A 9 -14.04 8.65 0.09
CA LYS A 9 -13.73 7.45 -0.69
C LYS A 9 -12.22 7.38 -0.89
N SER A 10 -11.67 8.28 -1.69
CA SER A 10 -10.24 8.35 -2.04
C SER A 10 -9.31 8.20 -0.81
N LYS A 11 -9.43 9.08 0.18
CA LYS A 11 -8.51 9.11 1.33
C LYS A 11 -8.71 7.96 2.31
N PHE A 12 -9.85 7.28 2.31
CA PHE A 12 -10.09 6.18 3.24
C PHE A 12 -9.97 4.81 2.59
N ASP A 13 -10.74 4.57 1.52
CA ASP A 13 -10.77 3.29 0.83
C ASP A 13 -9.41 2.97 0.20
N ASN A 14 -8.87 3.89 -0.60
CA ASN A 14 -7.62 3.64 -1.31
C ASN A 14 -6.44 3.56 -0.33
N ILE A 15 -6.37 4.44 0.67
CA ILE A 15 -5.23 4.48 1.59
C ILE A 15 -5.39 3.43 2.70
N TYR A 16 -6.44 3.52 3.51
CA TYR A 16 -6.59 2.68 4.70
C TYR A 16 -7.11 1.29 4.38
N GLY A 17 -7.93 1.15 3.33
CA GLY A 17 -8.39 -0.15 2.84
C GLY A 17 -7.21 -1.01 2.38
N CYS A 18 -6.41 -0.51 1.45
CA CYS A 18 -5.22 -1.22 0.96
C CYS A 18 -4.17 -1.44 2.06
N ARG A 19 -4.03 -0.50 3.01
CA ARG A 19 -3.14 -0.70 4.17
C ARG A 19 -3.50 -1.95 4.98
N HIS A 20 -4.78 -2.26 5.12
CA HIS A 20 -5.23 -3.45 5.83
C HIS A 20 -5.17 -4.70 4.96
N SER A 21 -5.72 -4.63 3.75
CA SER A 21 -5.95 -5.81 2.90
C SER A 21 -4.69 -6.34 2.22
N VAL A 22 -3.67 -5.52 1.95
CA VAL A 22 -2.49 -5.98 1.21
C VAL A 22 -1.68 -7.01 2.00
N VAL A 23 -1.49 -6.77 3.31
CA VAL A 23 -0.76 -7.68 4.18
C VAL A 23 -1.56 -8.95 4.44
N ASP A 24 -2.88 -8.82 4.62
CA ASP A 24 -3.80 -9.95 4.78
C ASP A 24 -3.77 -10.88 3.56
N GLY A 25 -3.85 -10.32 2.35
CA GLY A 25 -3.79 -11.10 1.11
C GLY A 25 -2.47 -11.86 0.93
N ILE A 26 -1.33 -11.21 1.20
CA ILE A 26 -0.01 -11.84 1.09
C ILE A 26 0.14 -12.95 2.15
N ASN A 27 -0.29 -12.70 3.39
CA ASN A 27 -0.24 -13.69 4.46
C ASN A 27 -1.07 -14.93 4.11
N ARG A 28 -2.34 -14.75 3.70
CA ARG A 28 -3.21 -15.87 3.32
C ARG A 28 -2.67 -16.70 2.17
N ALA A 29 -1.93 -16.09 1.25
CA ALA A 29 -1.41 -16.78 0.06
C ALA A 29 -0.07 -17.49 0.31
N THR A 30 0.76 -16.98 1.23
CA THR A 30 2.18 -17.38 1.29
C THR A 30 2.72 -17.61 2.70
N ASP A 31 2.00 -17.20 3.75
CA ASP A 31 2.44 -17.21 5.15
C ASP A 31 3.87 -16.66 5.34
N VAL A 32 4.27 -15.74 4.47
CA VAL A 32 5.65 -15.29 4.38
C VAL A 32 5.95 -14.24 5.45
N MET A 33 7.09 -14.39 6.14
CA MET A 33 7.60 -13.33 6.99
C MET A 33 8.00 -12.12 6.13
N MET A 34 7.34 -10.99 6.33
CA MET A 34 7.64 -9.73 5.62
C MET A 34 8.79 -8.96 6.27
N GLY A 35 9.00 -9.13 7.57
CA GLY A 35 10.08 -8.47 8.32
C GLY A 35 11.45 -8.77 7.73
N GLY A 36 12.24 -7.72 7.53
CA GLY A 36 13.61 -7.81 6.97
C GLY A 36 13.68 -8.06 5.46
N LYS A 37 12.57 -8.42 4.79
CA LYS A 37 12.54 -8.61 3.34
C LYS A 37 12.49 -7.27 2.61
N VAL A 38 13.00 -7.25 1.39
CA VAL A 38 12.84 -6.10 0.49
C VAL A 38 11.50 -6.24 -0.24
N ALA A 39 10.65 -5.22 -0.13
CA ALA A 39 9.38 -5.15 -0.83
C ALA A 39 9.37 -3.93 -1.73
N VAL A 40 9.06 -4.12 -3.02
CA VAL A 40 8.97 -3.03 -4.00
C VAL A 40 7.50 -2.69 -4.23
N VAL A 41 7.14 -1.42 -4.06
CA VAL A 41 5.81 -0.88 -4.33
C VAL A 41 5.88 -0.05 -5.61
N CYS A 42 5.16 -0.48 -6.64
CA CYS A 42 5.08 0.23 -7.90
C CYS A 42 3.90 1.21 -7.90
N GLY A 43 4.19 2.51 -7.87
CA GLY A 43 3.23 3.60 -7.73
C GLY A 43 3.09 4.09 -6.29
N PHE A 44 3.05 5.41 -6.10
CA PHE A 44 2.94 6.09 -4.81
C PHE A 44 1.74 7.04 -4.73
N GLY A 45 0.69 6.74 -5.50
CA GLY A 45 -0.64 7.31 -5.27
C GLY A 45 -1.27 6.85 -3.95
N GLU A 46 -2.56 7.07 -3.76
CA GLU A 46 -3.25 6.78 -2.49
C GLU A 46 -3.15 5.30 -2.08
N VAL A 47 -3.33 4.38 -3.03
CA VAL A 47 -3.14 2.94 -2.79
C VAL A 47 -1.70 2.61 -2.44
N GLY A 48 -0.74 3.15 -3.20
CA GLY A 48 0.69 2.94 -2.97
C GLY A 48 1.14 3.42 -1.60
N LYS A 49 0.63 4.57 -1.14
CA LYS A 49 0.85 5.11 0.21
C LYS A 49 0.33 4.15 1.29
N GLY A 50 -0.86 3.58 1.10
CA GLY A 50 -1.41 2.55 1.98
C GLY A 50 -0.55 1.28 2.06
N CYS A 51 -0.16 0.75 0.90
CA CYS A 51 0.66 -0.46 0.78
C CYS A 51 2.05 -0.28 1.39
N ALA A 52 2.72 0.84 1.09
CA ALA A 52 4.03 1.16 1.64
C ALA A 52 4.00 1.31 3.16
N GLN A 53 2.97 1.97 3.71
CA GLN A 53 2.79 2.08 5.16
C GLN A 53 2.60 0.72 5.82
N ALA A 54 1.78 -0.16 5.24
CA ALA A 54 1.51 -1.49 5.76
C ALA A 54 2.77 -2.37 5.79
N LEU A 55 3.48 -2.45 4.65
CA LEU A 55 4.68 -3.26 4.50
C LEU A 55 5.81 -2.77 5.41
N ARG A 56 5.97 -1.45 5.53
CA ARG A 56 6.93 -0.86 6.48
C ARG A 56 6.55 -1.14 7.94
N GLY A 57 5.26 -1.12 8.27
CA GLY A 57 4.75 -1.50 9.59
C GLY A 57 5.02 -2.96 9.97
N GLN A 58 5.11 -3.85 8.98
CA GLN A 58 5.51 -5.26 9.16
C GLN A 58 7.04 -5.46 9.20
N GLY A 59 7.83 -4.38 9.16
CA GLY A 59 9.30 -4.44 9.22
C GLY A 59 9.98 -4.74 7.89
N ALA A 60 9.27 -4.65 6.76
CA ALA A 60 9.89 -4.79 5.44
C ALA A 60 10.72 -3.55 5.06
N ARG A 61 11.78 -3.77 4.29
CA ARG A 61 12.54 -2.72 3.60
C ARG A 61 11.78 -2.33 2.33
N VAL A 62 11.00 -1.26 2.41
CA VAL A 62 10.15 -0.81 1.31
C VAL A 62 10.94 0.08 0.35
N ILE A 63 10.90 -0.26 -0.94
CA ILE A 63 11.38 0.56 -2.06
C ILE A 63 10.15 0.96 -2.88
N VAL A 64 10.09 2.22 -3.31
CA VAL A 64 8.97 2.73 -4.11
C VAL A 64 9.48 3.09 -5.50
N THR A 65 8.71 2.78 -6.53
CA THR A 65 8.94 3.28 -7.89
C THR A 65 7.79 4.19 -8.30
N GLU A 66 8.12 5.31 -8.94
CA GLU A 66 7.13 6.26 -9.46
C GLU A 66 7.61 6.90 -10.76
N ILE A 67 6.65 7.23 -11.61
CA ILE A 67 6.81 8.06 -12.79
C ILE A 67 6.50 9.53 -12.49
N ASP A 68 5.62 9.81 -11.52
CA ASP A 68 5.27 11.17 -11.12
C ASP A 68 6.28 11.66 -10.05
N PRO A 69 7.01 12.77 -10.30
CA PRO A 69 7.99 13.28 -9.36
C PRO A 69 7.38 13.90 -8.08
N ILE A 70 6.07 14.12 -8.02
CA ILE A 70 5.40 14.86 -6.94
C ILE A 70 4.82 13.96 -5.84
N CYS A 71 4.00 12.99 -6.24
CA CYS A 71 3.21 12.07 -5.40
C CYS A 71 2.94 12.44 -3.93
#